data_AF-A0A4Q5PYB7-F1
#
_entry.id   AF-A0A4Q5PYB7-F1
#
_cell.length_a   1.000
_cell.length_b   1.000
_cell.length_c   1.000
_cell.angle_alpha   90.00
_cell.angle_beta   90.00
_cell.angle_gamma   90.00
#
_symmetry.space_group_name_H-M   'P 1'
#
loop_
_entity.id
_entity.type
_entity.pdbx_description
1 polymer ?
#
loop_
_entity_poly.entity_id
_entity_poly.type
_entity_poly.pdbx_seq_one_letter_code
_entity_poly.pdbx_strand_id
1 'polypeptide(L)'
;MFLMKKIFLNLIFAVLTVSAITIDSYAQSETISLYPFKAPSVDKYGYINSAGNIVFEAEFDEARDLNNGIVIYRKGNFYGFINSQGELVDAIFTEIKGVSENKVCAKKGNKWSYFDLNGKQVVSKTFDDAYLYNDGLARVLNNDRYGYINSSGNYVGKANFDYAENFSDNVAYASYANKDATFINKQGKFVLTTKNDYIYSFHEGIAVFAGNNNRYGYINKQKKEITKPIFQFADSFYEGLARVKINNKWGFINNKGNYVVNPKYDHLNNFSEGLAAFRIGTSWGFIDRNARVVISPEFQLANNFSENLASVKINGIWGYIGTDGRFVINPRFEEANSFRQGLAAVSNDSYIDKTGQYIWSPAEYAEKSRAQLRIDSNKYNLRVGQNICVNQWGSSGFCGSIENVLDDKYTIKVSSINCSGPKCPGACAGNLI
;
A
#
# COMPACT_ATOMS: atom_id res chain seq x y z
N MET A 1 79.27 -13.41 -1.61
CA MET A 1 78.46 -14.57 -1.17
C MET A 1 77.57 -14.06 -0.04
N PHE A 2 76.42 -13.50 -0.38
CA PHE A 2 75.23 -14.27 -0.72
C PHE A 2 74.77 -15.08 0.49
N LEU A 3 74.09 -14.43 1.44
CA LEU A 3 72.97 -14.96 2.21
C LEU A 3 72.63 -13.92 3.28
N MET A 4 71.95 -12.83 2.90
CA MET A 4 71.16 -11.96 3.81
C MET A 4 70.60 -10.71 3.13
N LYS A 5 70.87 -10.51 1.83
CA LYS A 5 70.19 -9.52 0.97
C LYS A 5 69.21 -10.13 -0.04
N LYS A 6 68.76 -11.38 0.17
CA LYS A 6 67.86 -12.11 -0.75
C LYS A 6 66.55 -12.65 -0.12
N ILE A 7 66.19 -12.19 1.08
CA ILE A 7 64.89 -12.53 1.70
C ILE A 7 64.05 -11.29 2.06
N PHE A 8 64.64 -10.09 2.07
CA PHE A 8 63.91 -8.84 2.38
C PHE A 8 63.47 -7.99 1.18
N LEU A 9 63.65 -8.49 -0.05
CA LEU A 9 63.23 -7.79 -1.28
C LEU A 9 62.31 -8.63 -2.19
N ASN A 10 61.69 -9.68 -1.65
CA ASN A 10 60.61 -10.44 -2.31
C ASN A 10 59.34 -10.55 -1.46
N LEU A 11 59.24 -9.80 -0.35
CA LEU A 11 57.98 -9.63 0.40
C LEU A 11 57.33 -8.25 0.22
N ILE A 12 57.91 -7.37 -0.59
CA ILE A 12 57.36 -6.02 -0.87
C ILE A 12 56.76 -5.93 -2.29
N PHE A 13 56.86 -6.98 -3.11
CA PHE A 13 56.24 -7.04 -4.45
C PHE A 13 55.34 -8.27 -4.67
N ALA A 14 54.88 -8.90 -3.57
CA ALA A 14 53.81 -9.91 -3.60
C ALA A 14 52.61 -9.51 -2.70
N VAL A 15 52.46 -8.21 -2.44
CA VAL A 15 51.26 -7.59 -1.83
C VAL A 15 50.70 -6.51 -2.77
N LEU A 16 50.92 -6.66 -4.08
CA LEU A 16 50.38 -5.77 -5.11
C LEU A 16 49.49 -6.49 -6.14
N THR A 17 49.11 -7.73 -5.87
CA THR A 17 48.05 -8.42 -6.60
C THR A 17 47.22 -9.21 -5.61
N VAL A 18 45.89 -9.05 -5.66
CA VAL A 18 44.89 -9.59 -4.73
C VAL A 18 44.64 -8.74 -3.47
N SER A 19 44.42 -7.45 -3.70
CA SER A 19 43.36 -6.74 -2.98
C SER A 19 42.80 -5.63 -3.88
N ALA A 20 42.37 -6.04 -5.08
CA ALA A 20 41.10 -5.52 -5.57
C ALA A 20 40.05 -6.04 -4.58
N ILE A 21 39.98 -5.39 -3.42
CA ILE A 21 38.79 -5.37 -2.60
C ILE A 21 37.81 -4.69 -3.52
N THR A 22 37.01 -5.52 -4.19
CA THR A 22 35.68 -5.14 -4.59
C THR A 22 35.07 -4.54 -3.34
N ILE A 23 35.09 -3.22 -3.26
CA ILE A 23 34.05 -2.51 -2.56
C ILE A 23 32.83 -2.81 -3.42
N ASP A 24 32.26 -4.01 -3.25
CA ASP A 24 30.84 -4.19 -3.42
C ASP A 24 30.26 -3.25 -2.39
N SER A 25 30.08 -2.01 -2.81
CA SER A 25 29.11 -1.12 -2.21
C SER A 25 27.79 -1.88 -2.36
N TYR A 26 27.49 -2.70 -1.36
CA TYR A 26 26.11 -2.97 -0.97
C TYR A 26 25.53 -1.61 -0.53
N ALA A 27 25.33 -0.73 -1.51
CA ALA A 27 24.31 0.28 -1.43
C ALA A 27 23.04 -0.55 -1.35
N GLN A 28 22.57 -0.80 -0.13
CA GLN A 28 21.17 -1.14 0.05
C GLN A 28 20.43 0.01 -0.64
N SER A 29 19.83 -0.27 -1.81
CA SER A 29 19.06 0.74 -2.52
C SER A 29 17.99 1.22 -1.53
N GLU A 30 18.10 2.45 -1.06
CA GLU A 30 17.14 3.00 -0.11
C GLU A 30 15.77 2.94 -0.78
N THR A 31 14.84 2.19 -0.17
CA THR A 31 13.48 2.10 -0.68
C THR A 31 12.78 3.43 -0.44
N ILE A 32 12.20 4.02 -1.48
CA ILE A 32 11.44 5.26 -1.34
C ILE A 32 10.02 4.95 -0.88
N SER A 33 9.55 5.65 0.15
CA SER A 33 8.15 5.61 0.56
C SER A 33 7.42 6.79 -0.07
N LEU A 34 6.33 6.51 -0.77
CA LEU A 34 5.58 7.49 -1.54
C LEU A 34 4.15 7.58 -1.03
N TYR A 35 3.67 8.81 -0.91
CA TYR A 35 2.34 9.12 -0.39
C TYR A 35 1.57 9.89 -1.47
N PRO A 36 0.37 9.43 -1.84
CA PRO A 36 -0.43 10.12 -2.84
C PRO A 36 -0.91 11.45 -2.27
N PHE A 37 -0.87 12.50 -3.08
CA PHE A 37 -1.54 13.77 -2.77
C PHE A 37 -2.38 14.21 -3.95
N LYS A 38 -3.43 14.98 -3.67
CA LYS A 38 -4.22 15.64 -4.70
C LYS A 38 -3.85 17.11 -4.78
N ALA A 39 -3.60 17.63 -5.99
CA ALA A 39 -3.42 19.05 -6.26
C ALA A 39 -4.78 19.67 -6.67
N PRO A 40 -5.40 20.51 -5.82
CA PRO A 40 -6.72 21.06 -6.13
C PRO A 40 -6.74 21.99 -7.35
N SER A 41 -5.62 22.63 -7.68
CA SER A 41 -5.52 23.58 -8.79
C SER A 41 -5.67 22.94 -10.17
N VAL A 42 -5.32 21.66 -10.30
CA VAL A 42 -5.32 20.91 -11.57
C VAL A 42 -6.22 19.67 -11.54
N ASP A 43 -6.80 19.36 -10.38
CA ASP A 43 -7.62 18.15 -10.13
C ASP A 43 -6.89 16.85 -10.52
N LYS A 44 -5.60 16.79 -10.20
CA LYS A 44 -4.71 15.65 -10.47
C LYS A 44 -4.00 15.19 -9.20
N TYR A 45 -3.45 14.00 -9.25
CA TYR A 45 -2.69 13.40 -8.18
C TYR A 45 -1.21 13.32 -8.52
N GLY A 46 -0.38 13.45 -7.49
CA GLY A 46 1.05 13.22 -7.52
C GLY A 46 1.49 12.39 -6.33
N TYR A 47 2.80 12.26 -6.14
CA TYR A 47 3.38 11.60 -4.97
C TYR A 47 4.43 12.46 -4.29
N ILE A 48 4.38 12.47 -2.96
CA ILE A 48 5.43 13.01 -2.11
C ILE A 48 6.20 11.90 -1.40
N ASN A 49 7.44 12.17 -0.99
CA ASN A 49 8.14 11.30 -0.05
C ASN A 49 7.84 11.64 1.41
N SER A 50 8.42 10.90 2.34
CA SER A 50 8.27 11.09 3.79
C SER A 50 8.76 12.45 4.31
N ALA A 51 9.58 13.18 3.53
CA ALA A 51 10.02 14.53 3.85
C ALA A 51 9.08 15.62 3.27
N GLY A 52 8.01 15.24 2.58
CA GLY A 52 7.06 16.18 1.97
C GLY A 52 7.56 16.82 0.66
N ASN A 53 8.61 16.27 0.07
CA ASN A 53 9.09 16.68 -1.24
C ASN A 53 8.26 15.99 -2.32
N ILE A 54 7.84 16.75 -3.33
CA ILE A 54 7.18 16.19 -4.51
C ILE A 54 8.21 15.34 -5.27
N VAL A 55 7.90 14.06 -5.45
CA VAL A 55 8.72 13.12 -6.24
C VAL A 55 8.10 12.95 -7.62
N PHE A 56 6.77 12.91 -7.68
CA PHE A 56 6.00 12.90 -8.92
C PHE A 56 4.99 14.03 -8.85
N GLU A 57 5.05 14.91 -9.85
CA GLU A 57 4.15 16.04 -9.98
C GLU A 57 2.69 15.60 -10.14
N ALA A 58 1.77 16.53 -9.90
CA ALA A 58 0.35 16.26 -9.99
C ALA A 58 -0.14 16.16 -11.44
N GLU A 59 0.07 15.01 -12.06
CA GLU A 59 -0.32 14.72 -13.46
C GLU A 59 -1.19 13.48 -13.62
N PHE A 60 -1.39 12.70 -12.55
CA PHE A 60 -2.16 11.46 -12.60
C PHE A 60 -3.66 11.71 -12.39
N ASP A 61 -4.51 10.95 -13.07
CA ASP A 61 -5.97 10.97 -12.83
C ASP A 61 -6.33 10.34 -11.48
N GLU A 62 -5.43 9.52 -10.94
CA GLU A 62 -5.61 8.79 -9.71
C GLU A 62 -4.25 8.34 -9.17
N ALA A 63 -4.12 8.28 -7.85
CA ALA A 63 -2.95 7.75 -7.15
C ALA A 63 -3.40 6.98 -5.91
N ARG A 64 -2.87 5.78 -5.72
CA ARG A 64 -3.11 4.96 -4.52
C ARG A 64 -1.83 4.25 -4.09
N ASP A 65 -1.81 3.82 -2.84
CA ASP A 65 -0.75 3.01 -2.27
C ASP A 65 -1.20 1.54 -2.21
N LEU A 66 -0.39 0.61 -2.71
CA LEU A 66 -0.68 -0.83 -2.69
C LEU A 66 -0.07 -1.56 -1.49
N ASN A 67 0.57 -0.83 -0.56
CA ASN A 67 1.45 -1.36 0.47
C ASN A 67 2.72 -2.02 -0.12
N ASN A 68 3.73 -2.27 0.72
CA ASN A 68 5.01 -2.93 0.33
C ASN A 68 5.92 -2.13 -0.62
N GLY A 69 5.86 -0.79 -0.58
CA GLY A 69 6.78 0.07 -1.33
C GLY A 69 6.47 0.18 -2.82
N ILE A 70 5.25 -0.17 -3.24
CA ILE A 70 4.78 0.04 -4.61
C ILE A 70 3.50 0.86 -4.54
N VAL A 71 3.43 1.89 -5.38
CA VAL A 71 2.24 2.75 -5.50
C VAL A 71 1.69 2.69 -6.93
N ILE A 72 0.39 2.85 -7.10
CA ILE A 72 -0.30 2.76 -8.39
C ILE A 72 -0.87 4.09 -8.82
N TYR A 73 -0.69 4.43 -10.09
CA TYR A 73 -1.24 5.63 -10.66
C TYR A 73 -2.10 5.30 -11.88
N ARG A 74 -3.03 6.19 -12.23
CA ARG A 74 -3.83 6.10 -13.45
C ARG A 74 -3.54 7.29 -14.37
N LYS A 75 -3.34 7.01 -15.66
CA LYS A 75 -3.38 8.01 -16.75
C LYS A 75 -4.36 7.55 -17.81
N GLY A 76 -5.38 8.36 -18.07
CA GLY A 76 -6.53 7.99 -18.89
C GLY A 76 -7.23 6.75 -18.35
N ASN A 77 -7.37 5.71 -19.19
CA ASN A 77 -8.04 4.46 -18.84
C ASN A 77 -7.09 3.37 -18.32
N PHE A 78 -5.79 3.68 -18.19
CA PHE A 78 -4.78 2.68 -17.85
C PHE A 78 -4.06 3.03 -16.56
N TYR A 79 -3.74 1.98 -15.81
CA TYR A 79 -2.95 2.00 -14.61
C TYR A 79 -1.49 1.68 -14.92
N GLY A 80 -0.59 2.39 -14.26
CA GLY A 80 0.82 2.08 -14.12
C GLY A 80 1.17 1.97 -12.63
N PHE A 81 2.45 1.74 -12.33
CA PHE A 81 2.91 1.71 -10.95
C PHE A 81 4.31 2.28 -10.82
N ILE A 82 4.69 2.68 -9.61
CA ILE A 82 6.04 3.14 -9.27
C ILE A 82 6.63 2.11 -8.31
N ASN A 83 7.81 1.59 -8.64
CA ASN A 83 8.48 0.57 -7.83
C ASN A 83 9.16 1.15 -6.58
N SER A 84 9.74 0.29 -5.74
CA SER A 84 10.33 0.71 -4.47
C SER A 84 11.62 1.53 -4.61
N GLN A 85 12.21 1.57 -5.81
CA GLN A 85 13.32 2.44 -6.16
C GLN A 85 12.86 3.82 -6.67
N GLY A 86 11.54 4.03 -6.84
CA GLY A 86 10.99 5.25 -7.41
C GLY A 86 11.01 5.26 -8.94
N GLU A 87 11.16 4.11 -9.59
CA GLU A 87 11.11 4.01 -11.05
C GLU A 87 9.65 3.85 -11.51
N LEU A 88 9.26 4.65 -12.50
CA LEU A 88 7.91 4.68 -13.05
C LEU A 88 7.75 3.61 -14.14
N VAL A 89 6.78 2.72 -13.97
CA VAL A 89 6.36 1.72 -14.95
C VAL A 89 5.09 2.20 -15.62
N ASP A 90 5.17 2.34 -16.95
CA ASP A 90 4.15 2.95 -17.79
C ASP A 90 2.73 2.40 -17.57
N ALA A 91 1.76 3.30 -17.75
CA ALA A 91 0.34 3.02 -17.62
C ALA A 91 -0.19 2.21 -18.81
N ILE A 92 0.00 0.89 -18.76
CA ILE A 92 -0.41 -0.05 -19.81
C ILE A 92 -1.42 -1.11 -19.33
N PHE A 93 -1.77 -1.10 -18.05
CA PHE A 93 -2.65 -2.08 -17.43
C PHE A 93 -4.07 -1.57 -17.36
N THR A 94 -5.07 -2.40 -17.64
CA THR A 94 -6.47 -2.04 -17.41
C THR A 94 -6.84 -2.10 -15.94
N GLU A 95 -6.13 -2.93 -15.16
CA GLU A 95 -6.33 -3.08 -13.72
C GLU A 95 -5.06 -3.65 -13.08
N ILE A 96 -4.76 -3.26 -11.83
CA ILE A 96 -3.69 -3.83 -11.01
C ILE A 96 -4.31 -4.31 -9.70
N LYS A 97 -4.19 -5.60 -9.41
CA LYS A 97 -4.77 -6.23 -8.21
C LYS A 97 -3.88 -6.12 -6.98
N GLY A 98 -2.57 -6.11 -7.18
CA GLY A 98 -1.61 -6.05 -6.08
C GLY A 98 -0.26 -6.64 -6.46
N VAL A 99 0.63 -6.66 -5.46
CA VAL A 99 1.97 -7.25 -5.58
C VAL A 99 2.17 -8.29 -4.50
N SER A 100 2.76 -9.41 -4.87
CA SER A 100 3.07 -10.53 -3.98
C SER A 100 4.26 -11.31 -4.54
N GLU A 101 5.18 -11.75 -3.69
CA GLU A 101 6.35 -12.56 -4.09
C GLU A 101 7.10 -11.96 -5.30
N ASN A 102 7.33 -10.64 -5.25
CA ASN A 102 8.00 -9.82 -6.28
C ASN A 102 7.33 -9.87 -7.67
N LYS A 103 6.02 -10.10 -7.72
CA LYS A 103 5.23 -10.09 -8.96
C LYS A 103 4.01 -9.20 -8.81
N VAL A 104 3.77 -8.37 -9.82
CA VAL A 104 2.57 -7.56 -9.97
C VAL A 104 1.51 -8.41 -10.68
N CYS A 105 0.36 -8.61 -10.04
CA CYS A 105 -0.80 -9.24 -10.65
C CYS A 105 -1.63 -8.16 -11.32
N ALA A 106 -1.59 -8.11 -12.65
CA ALA A 106 -2.23 -7.06 -13.43
C ALA A 106 -2.95 -7.60 -14.67
N LYS A 107 -3.93 -6.83 -15.11
CA LYS A 107 -4.75 -7.11 -16.28
C LYS A 107 -4.30 -6.23 -17.43
N LYS A 108 -4.11 -6.84 -18.61
CA LYS A 108 -3.84 -6.11 -19.86
C LYS A 108 -4.91 -6.48 -20.87
N GLY A 109 -5.67 -5.48 -21.32
CA GLY A 109 -6.93 -5.73 -22.02
C GLY A 109 -7.91 -6.49 -21.12
N ASN A 110 -8.35 -7.67 -21.56
CA ASN A 110 -9.35 -8.47 -20.85
C ASN A 110 -8.79 -9.67 -20.07
N LYS A 111 -7.46 -9.89 -20.08
CA LYS A 111 -6.84 -11.05 -19.45
C LYS A 111 -5.83 -10.64 -18.37
N TRP A 112 -5.76 -11.46 -17.33
CA TRP A 112 -4.81 -11.30 -16.22
C TRP A 112 -3.50 -12.04 -16.49
N SER A 113 -2.40 -11.50 -15.99
CA SER A 113 -1.09 -12.15 -15.97
C SER A 113 -0.21 -11.58 -14.85
N TYR A 114 1.06 -11.95 -14.85
CA TYR A 114 2.02 -11.55 -13.83
C TYR A 114 3.25 -10.90 -14.45
N PHE A 115 3.65 -9.79 -13.84
CA PHE A 115 4.74 -8.92 -14.27
C PHE A 115 5.76 -8.80 -13.15
N ASP A 116 7.03 -8.59 -13.46
CA ASP A 116 8.01 -8.17 -12.46
C ASP A 116 7.82 -6.70 -12.07
N LEU A 117 8.65 -6.22 -11.15
CA LEU A 117 8.60 -4.84 -10.64
C LEU A 117 9.09 -3.79 -11.66
N ASN A 118 9.52 -4.23 -12.85
CA ASN A 118 9.88 -3.37 -13.97
C ASN A 118 8.81 -3.41 -15.07
N GLY A 119 7.67 -4.05 -14.81
CA GLY A 119 6.55 -4.16 -15.75
C GLY A 119 6.73 -5.20 -16.85
N LYS A 120 7.79 -6.01 -16.81
CA LYS A 120 7.99 -7.08 -17.80
C LYS A 120 7.16 -8.30 -17.43
N GLN A 121 6.41 -8.83 -18.39
CA GLN A 121 5.63 -10.04 -18.19
C GLN A 121 6.56 -11.24 -17.91
N VAL A 122 6.38 -11.89 -16.76
CA VAL A 122 7.21 -13.04 -16.32
C VAL A 122 6.46 -14.37 -16.39
N VAL A 123 5.13 -14.33 -16.49
CA VAL A 123 4.30 -15.51 -16.79
C VAL A 123 3.74 -15.35 -18.19
N SER A 124 4.17 -16.18 -19.13
CA SER A 124 3.77 -16.06 -20.55
C SER A 124 2.28 -16.37 -20.78
N LYS A 125 1.66 -17.16 -19.90
CA LYS A 125 0.23 -17.47 -19.95
C LYS A 125 -0.62 -16.30 -19.47
N THR A 126 -1.87 -16.26 -19.93
CA THR A 126 -2.87 -15.30 -19.48
C THR A 126 -4.14 -16.03 -19.03
N PHE A 127 -4.94 -15.37 -18.18
CA PHE A 127 -6.04 -15.99 -17.45
C PHE A 127 -7.29 -15.10 -17.48
N ASP A 128 -8.48 -15.69 -17.28
CA ASP A 128 -9.74 -14.95 -17.15
C ASP A 128 -9.80 -14.18 -15.83
N ASP A 129 -9.26 -14.78 -14.77
CA ASP A 129 -8.97 -14.12 -13.49
C ASP A 129 -7.68 -14.69 -12.88
N ALA A 130 -7.00 -13.88 -12.09
CA ALA A 130 -5.75 -14.27 -11.43
C ALA A 130 -5.67 -13.65 -10.04
N TYR A 131 -5.06 -14.36 -9.10
CA TYR A 131 -4.93 -13.91 -7.71
C TYR A 131 -3.46 -13.74 -7.33
N LEU A 132 -3.21 -13.03 -6.23
CA LEU A 132 -1.86 -12.87 -5.70
C LEU A 132 -1.23 -14.23 -5.42
N TYR A 133 0.09 -14.31 -5.61
CA TYR A 133 0.86 -15.45 -5.15
C TYR A 133 0.77 -15.51 -3.63
N ASN A 134 0.47 -16.69 -3.13
CA ASN A 134 0.61 -17.00 -1.73
C ASN A 134 1.26 -18.38 -1.64
N ASP A 135 2.24 -18.52 -0.76
CA ASP A 135 2.88 -19.79 -0.52
C ASP A 135 3.58 -20.37 -1.77
N GLY A 136 4.10 -19.51 -2.66
CA GLY A 136 4.79 -19.92 -3.89
C GLY A 136 3.88 -20.29 -5.06
N LEU A 137 2.55 -20.23 -4.87
CA LEU A 137 1.55 -20.59 -5.86
C LEU A 137 0.53 -19.46 -6.05
N ALA A 138 0.07 -19.28 -7.27
CA ALA A 138 -1.02 -18.37 -7.58
C ALA A 138 -2.28 -19.16 -7.98
N ARG A 139 -3.41 -18.81 -7.37
CA ARG A 139 -4.73 -19.26 -7.84
C ARG A 139 -5.06 -18.50 -9.13
N VAL A 140 -5.55 -19.20 -10.14
CA VAL A 140 -5.97 -18.63 -11.43
C VAL A 140 -7.29 -19.25 -11.88
N LEU A 141 -8.07 -18.49 -12.66
CA LEU A 141 -9.30 -18.93 -13.30
C LEU A 141 -9.08 -18.90 -14.81
N ASN A 142 -9.39 -20.00 -15.49
CA ASN A 142 -9.37 -20.06 -16.94
C ASN A 142 -10.48 -20.98 -17.45
N ASN A 143 -11.31 -20.48 -18.37
CA ASN A 143 -12.49 -21.16 -18.89
C ASN A 143 -13.42 -21.66 -17.78
N ASP A 144 -13.74 -20.80 -16.81
CA ASP A 144 -14.60 -21.10 -15.64
C ASP A 144 -14.07 -22.18 -14.69
N ARG A 145 -12.79 -22.54 -14.79
CA ARG A 145 -12.14 -23.55 -13.94
C ARG A 145 -10.95 -22.96 -13.20
N TYR A 146 -10.91 -23.22 -11.90
CA TYR A 146 -9.79 -22.81 -11.05
C TYR A 146 -8.61 -23.78 -11.16
N GLY A 147 -7.41 -23.21 -11.06
CA GLY A 147 -6.17 -23.94 -10.99
C GLY A 147 -5.13 -23.18 -10.18
N TYR A 148 -3.97 -23.80 -10.03
CA TYR A 148 -2.82 -23.19 -9.37
C TYR A 148 -1.62 -23.23 -10.28
N ILE A 149 -0.89 -22.13 -10.36
CA ILE A 149 0.36 -22.03 -11.09
C ILE A 149 1.52 -21.79 -10.13
N ASN A 150 2.69 -22.33 -10.46
CA ASN A 150 3.93 -21.97 -9.80
C ASN A 150 4.49 -20.64 -10.34
N SER A 151 5.61 -20.19 -9.76
CA SER A 151 6.29 -18.94 -10.12
C SER A 151 6.70 -18.83 -11.60
N SER A 152 6.87 -19.96 -12.29
CA SER A 152 7.15 -20.03 -13.74
C SER A 152 5.89 -20.01 -14.61
N GLY A 153 4.69 -19.95 -14.01
CA GLY A 153 3.42 -19.96 -14.71
C GLY A 153 2.94 -21.34 -15.17
N ASN A 154 3.51 -22.42 -14.62
CA ASN A 154 3.11 -23.79 -14.93
C ASN A 154 2.07 -24.27 -13.93
N TYR A 155 1.00 -24.90 -14.45
CA TYR A 155 -0.02 -25.50 -13.60
C TYR A 155 0.57 -26.58 -12.71
N VAL A 156 0.12 -26.61 -11.46
CA VAL A 156 0.52 -27.59 -10.46
C VAL A 156 -0.64 -28.53 -10.14
N GLY A 157 -0.35 -29.83 -10.18
CA GLY A 157 -1.33 -30.89 -9.94
C GLY A 157 -2.43 -30.97 -11.01
N LYS A 158 -3.57 -31.57 -10.65
CA LYS A 158 -4.73 -31.75 -11.55
C LYS A 158 -5.64 -30.52 -11.58
N ALA A 159 -5.04 -29.34 -11.79
CA ALA A 159 -5.75 -28.06 -11.95
C ALA A 159 -6.97 -28.26 -12.87
N ASN A 160 -8.18 -28.01 -12.34
CA ASN A 160 -9.47 -27.98 -13.04
C ASN A 160 -10.62 -27.96 -12.00
N PHE A 161 -10.57 -27.11 -10.98
CA PHE A 161 -11.55 -27.10 -9.88
C PHE A 161 -12.75 -26.20 -10.21
N ASP A 162 -13.92 -26.53 -9.67
CA ASP A 162 -15.12 -25.67 -9.74
C ASP A 162 -14.99 -24.47 -8.80
N TYR A 163 -14.36 -24.69 -7.65
CA TYR A 163 -14.02 -23.66 -6.69
C TYR A 163 -12.68 -23.97 -6.03
N ALA A 164 -11.91 -22.94 -5.72
CA ALA A 164 -10.64 -23.09 -5.04
C ALA A 164 -10.34 -21.84 -4.22
N GLU A 165 -9.70 -21.93 -3.07
CA GLU A 165 -9.19 -20.80 -2.26
C GLU A 165 -7.69 -20.57 -2.51
N ASN A 166 -7.12 -19.48 -2.00
CA ASN A 166 -5.66 -19.31 -2.04
C ASN A 166 -4.97 -20.34 -1.15
N PHE A 167 -3.72 -20.68 -1.48
CA PHE A 167 -2.90 -21.45 -0.55
C PHE A 167 -2.68 -20.66 0.73
N SER A 168 -2.80 -21.35 1.85
CA SER A 168 -2.43 -20.89 3.17
C SER A 168 -1.85 -22.07 3.91
N ASP A 169 -0.70 -21.91 4.56
CA ASP A 169 -0.16 -22.95 5.42
C ASP A 169 0.16 -24.26 4.66
N ASN A 170 0.57 -24.12 3.40
CA ASN A 170 0.86 -25.18 2.43
C ASN A 170 -0.32 -26.03 1.96
N VAL A 171 -1.55 -25.63 2.27
CA VAL A 171 -2.77 -26.28 1.78
C VAL A 171 -3.75 -25.26 1.19
N ALA A 172 -4.66 -25.70 0.35
CA ALA A 172 -5.75 -24.87 -0.15
C ALA A 172 -7.03 -25.68 -0.20
N TYR A 173 -8.16 -25.04 0.09
CA TYR A 173 -9.47 -25.62 -0.17
C TYR A 173 -9.71 -25.67 -1.69
N ALA A 174 -10.10 -26.83 -2.23
CA ALA A 174 -10.47 -26.97 -3.63
C ALA A 174 -11.55 -28.04 -3.82
N SER A 175 -12.54 -27.78 -4.67
CA SER A 175 -13.65 -28.69 -4.90
C SER A 175 -13.95 -28.89 -6.38
N TYR A 176 -14.45 -30.10 -6.70
CA TYR A 176 -15.14 -30.36 -7.95
C TYR A 176 -16.65 -30.33 -7.70
N ALA A 177 -17.44 -30.02 -8.72
CA ALA A 177 -18.89 -30.04 -8.67
C ALA A 177 -19.37 -31.39 -8.13
N ASN A 178 -20.29 -31.34 -7.18
CA ASN A 178 -20.91 -32.52 -6.57
C ASN A 178 -19.94 -33.48 -5.86
N LYS A 179 -18.77 -33.02 -5.42
CA LYS A 179 -17.85 -33.78 -4.56
C LYS A 179 -17.64 -33.10 -3.21
N ASP A 180 -17.34 -33.92 -2.22
CA ASP A 180 -16.95 -33.47 -0.89
C ASP A 180 -15.76 -32.50 -0.99
N ALA A 181 -15.90 -31.39 -0.27
CA ALA A 181 -14.85 -30.42 0.00
C ALA A 181 -13.52 -31.11 0.36
N THR A 182 -12.43 -30.73 -0.30
CA THR A 182 -11.12 -31.34 -0.03
C THR A 182 -10.00 -30.30 -0.03
N PHE A 183 -9.08 -30.41 0.92
CA PHE A 183 -7.83 -29.66 0.88
C PHE A 183 -6.81 -30.38 0.02
N ILE A 184 -6.12 -29.60 -0.81
CA ILE A 184 -4.97 -30.05 -1.59
C ILE A 184 -3.68 -29.52 -0.98
N ASN A 185 -2.59 -30.26 -1.13
CA ASN A 185 -1.25 -29.76 -0.87
C ASN A 185 -0.68 -29.00 -2.09
N LYS A 186 0.53 -28.43 -1.94
CA LYS A 186 1.22 -27.70 -3.03
C LYS A 186 1.50 -28.53 -4.28
N GLN A 187 1.39 -29.86 -4.25
CA GLN A 187 1.48 -30.72 -5.45
C GLN A 187 0.11 -30.99 -6.10
N GLY A 188 -0.95 -30.40 -5.57
CA GLY A 188 -2.34 -30.62 -5.97
C GLY A 188 -2.88 -32.00 -5.60
N LYS A 189 -2.25 -32.70 -4.64
CA LYS A 189 -2.76 -33.96 -4.10
C LYS A 189 -3.73 -33.68 -2.97
N PHE A 190 -4.83 -34.40 -2.93
CA PHE A 190 -5.79 -34.35 -1.83
C PHE A 190 -5.15 -34.85 -0.52
N VAL A 191 -5.24 -34.04 0.53
CA VAL A 191 -4.66 -34.35 1.85
C VAL A 191 -5.70 -34.35 2.97
N LEU A 192 -6.86 -33.71 2.78
CA LEU A 192 -7.91 -33.63 3.80
C LEU A 192 -9.30 -33.57 3.17
N THR A 193 -10.09 -34.65 3.21
CA THR A 193 -11.50 -34.63 2.81
C THR A 193 -12.41 -34.49 4.02
N THR A 194 -13.40 -33.59 3.98
CA THR A 194 -14.37 -33.40 5.06
C THR A 194 -15.76 -33.69 4.55
N LYS A 195 -16.59 -34.36 5.36
CA LYS A 195 -18.00 -34.59 5.03
C LYS A 195 -18.83 -33.66 5.91
N ASN A 196 -19.64 -32.81 5.28
CA ASN A 196 -20.62 -31.91 5.93
C ASN A 196 -20.08 -30.78 6.82
N ASP A 197 -18.76 -30.68 7.04
CA ASP A 197 -18.14 -29.59 7.79
C ASP A 197 -17.40 -28.64 6.85
N TYR A 198 -17.81 -27.37 6.85
CA TYR A 198 -17.05 -26.31 6.19
C TYR A 198 -15.85 -25.93 7.06
N ILE A 199 -14.64 -26.23 6.57
CA ILE A 199 -13.37 -25.86 7.20
C ILE A 199 -12.79 -24.69 6.41
N TYR A 200 -12.45 -23.61 7.11
CA TYR A 200 -11.80 -22.43 6.55
C TYR A 200 -10.31 -22.70 6.25
N SER A 201 -9.64 -21.74 5.63
CA SER A 201 -8.19 -21.82 5.39
C SER A 201 -7.40 -22.09 6.69
N PHE A 202 -6.36 -22.91 6.59
CA PHE A 202 -5.45 -23.16 7.72
C PHE A 202 -4.52 -21.97 7.93
N HIS A 203 -4.22 -21.67 9.19
CA HIS A 203 -3.20 -20.71 9.61
C HIS A 203 -2.50 -21.29 10.84
N GLU A 204 -1.16 -21.35 10.83
CA GLU A 204 -0.37 -21.90 11.94
C GLU A 204 -0.73 -23.34 12.33
N GLY A 205 -1.12 -24.15 11.35
CA GLY A 205 -1.48 -25.55 11.51
C GLY A 205 -2.92 -25.80 11.95
N ILE A 206 -3.71 -24.74 12.15
CA ILE A 206 -5.07 -24.81 12.70
C ILE A 206 -6.05 -24.08 11.77
N ALA A 207 -7.24 -24.64 11.59
CA ALA A 207 -8.31 -24.01 10.83
C ALA A 207 -9.56 -23.85 11.72
N VAL A 208 -10.34 -22.83 11.40
CA VAL A 208 -11.72 -22.70 11.88
C VAL A 208 -12.58 -23.71 11.15
N PHE A 209 -13.55 -24.33 11.83
CA PHE A 209 -14.59 -25.11 11.17
C PHE A 209 -15.97 -24.73 11.70
N ALA A 210 -16.98 -24.79 10.83
CA ALA A 210 -18.37 -24.59 11.20
C ALA A 210 -18.98 -25.91 11.69
N GLY A 211 -19.58 -25.87 12.89
CA GLY A 211 -20.40 -26.95 13.42
C GLY A 211 -21.87 -26.56 13.49
N ASN A 212 -22.65 -27.32 14.25
CA ASN A 212 -24.09 -27.12 14.39
C ASN A 212 -24.46 -25.75 15.00
N ASN A 213 -25.65 -25.25 14.67
CA ASN A 213 -26.23 -24.01 15.21
C ASN A 213 -25.42 -22.73 14.92
N ASN A 214 -24.72 -22.67 13.79
CA ASN A 214 -23.85 -21.55 13.41
C ASN A 214 -22.83 -21.25 14.53
N ARG A 215 -22.12 -22.30 14.95
CA ARG A 215 -21.03 -22.19 15.92
C ARG A 215 -19.75 -22.68 15.29
N TYR A 216 -18.65 -22.09 15.72
CA TYR A 216 -17.33 -22.36 15.19
C TYR A 216 -16.44 -23.03 16.22
N GLY A 217 -15.60 -23.95 15.74
CA GLY A 217 -14.56 -24.62 16.51
C GLY A 217 -13.23 -24.57 15.76
N TYR A 218 -12.20 -25.19 16.33
CA TYR A 218 -10.88 -25.27 15.72
C TYR A 218 -10.42 -26.71 15.55
N ILE A 219 -9.76 -26.98 14.45
CA ILE A 219 -9.28 -28.30 14.05
C ILE A 219 -7.86 -28.20 13.48
N ASN A 220 -7.02 -29.19 13.73
CA ASN A 220 -5.68 -29.23 13.16
C ASN A 220 -5.63 -30.01 11.83
N LYS A 221 -4.46 -29.99 11.17
CA LYS A 221 -4.24 -30.69 9.89
C LYS A 221 -4.40 -32.22 9.97
N GLN A 222 -4.38 -32.81 11.17
CA GLN A 222 -4.63 -34.24 11.42
C GLN A 222 -6.11 -34.54 11.69
N LYS A 223 -7.03 -33.58 11.47
CA LYS A 223 -8.47 -33.66 11.80
C LYS A 223 -8.77 -33.83 13.28
N LYS A 224 -7.83 -33.52 14.16
CA LYS A 224 -8.08 -33.50 15.60
C LYS A 224 -8.70 -32.16 15.98
N GLU A 225 -9.91 -32.20 16.54
CA GLU A 225 -10.52 -31.03 17.16
C GLU A 225 -9.62 -30.49 18.28
N ILE A 226 -9.28 -29.21 18.18
CA ILE A 226 -8.63 -28.43 19.23
C ILE A 226 -9.70 -27.89 20.18
N THR A 227 -10.82 -27.41 19.63
CA THR A 227 -12.00 -27.01 20.40
C THR A 227 -13.26 -27.53 19.72
N LYS A 228 -14.28 -27.83 20.52
CA LYS A 228 -15.64 -28.05 20.03
C LYS A 228 -16.22 -26.77 19.38
N PRO A 229 -17.22 -26.87 18.51
CA PRO A 229 -17.84 -25.71 17.88
C PRO A 229 -18.78 -24.99 18.85
N ILE A 230 -18.21 -24.15 19.71
CA ILE A 230 -18.93 -23.41 20.76
C ILE A 230 -18.92 -21.89 20.54
N PHE A 231 -18.09 -21.39 19.63
CA PHE A 231 -17.91 -19.96 19.42
C PHE A 231 -18.97 -19.39 18.48
N GLN A 232 -19.51 -18.21 18.78
CA GLN A 232 -20.38 -17.48 17.86
C GLN A 232 -19.61 -16.89 16.68
N PHE A 233 -18.34 -16.53 16.92
CA PHE A 233 -17.37 -16.08 15.91
C PHE A 233 -15.98 -16.58 16.30
N ALA A 234 -15.17 -16.93 15.31
CA ALA A 234 -13.81 -17.41 15.47
C ALA A 234 -12.97 -16.91 14.30
N ASP A 235 -11.89 -16.17 14.58
CA ASP A 235 -10.92 -15.75 13.57
C ASP A 235 -9.81 -16.79 13.39
N SER A 236 -9.08 -16.72 12.27
CA SER A 236 -7.86 -17.52 12.10
C SER A 236 -6.79 -17.19 13.15
N PHE A 237 -5.91 -18.16 13.42
CA PHE A 237 -4.74 -17.94 14.28
C PHE A 237 -3.71 -17.03 13.60
N TYR A 238 -3.21 -16.06 14.35
CA TYR A 238 -2.06 -15.23 13.98
C TYR A 238 -1.21 -15.00 15.23
N GLU A 239 0.08 -15.25 15.11
CA GLU A 239 1.07 -15.21 16.17
C GLU A 239 0.67 -16.02 17.42
N GLY A 240 0.11 -17.21 17.21
CA GLY A 240 -0.29 -18.15 18.25
C GLY A 240 -1.62 -17.85 18.95
N LEU A 241 -2.34 -16.78 18.56
CA LEU A 241 -3.60 -16.36 19.16
C LEU A 241 -4.72 -16.24 18.13
N ALA A 242 -5.95 -16.50 18.57
CA ALA A 242 -7.15 -16.27 17.77
C ALA A 242 -8.22 -15.57 18.60
N ARG A 243 -8.92 -14.59 17.99
CA ARG A 243 -10.09 -13.95 18.61
C ARG A 243 -11.29 -14.88 18.52
N VAL A 244 -12.03 -14.96 19.62
CA VAL A 244 -13.26 -15.74 19.69
C VAL A 244 -14.36 -14.96 20.40
N LYS A 245 -15.60 -15.20 20.00
CA LYS A 245 -16.79 -14.59 20.61
C LYS A 245 -17.69 -15.63 21.25
N ILE A 246 -18.04 -15.44 22.52
CA ILE A 246 -19.04 -16.23 23.25
C ILE A 246 -19.95 -15.27 24.01
N ASN A 247 -21.26 -15.54 24.00
CA ASN A 247 -22.27 -14.72 24.69
C ASN A 247 -22.11 -13.21 24.38
N ASN A 248 -21.87 -12.90 23.11
CA ASN A 248 -21.61 -11.56 22.59
C ASN A 248 -20.38 -10.84 23.16
N LYS A 249 -19.50 -11.54 23.88
CA LYS A 249 -18.23 -10.99 24.38
C LYS A 249 -17.04 -11.61 23.66
N TRP A 250 -16.02 -10.81 23.41
CA TRP A 250 -14.78 -11.21 22.77
C TRP A 250 -13.69 -11.57 23.79
N GLY A 251 -12.87 -12.53 23.42
CA GLY A 251 -11.66 -12.96 24.11
C GLY A 251 -10.64 -13.53 23.12
N PHE A 252 -9.54 -14.05 23.65
CA PHE A 252 -8.48 -14.70 22.89
C PHE A 252 -8.26 -16.12 23.40
N ILE A 253 -8.03 -17.04 22.48
CA ILE A 253 -7.51 -18.37 22.78
C ILE A 253 -6.12 -18.55 22.19
N ASN A 254 -5.34 -19.47 22.74
CA ASN A 254 -4.10 -19.95 22.15
C ASN A 254 -4.33 -21.18 21.25
N ASN A 255 -3.26 -21.61 20.57
CA ASN A 255 -3.27 -22.78 19.68
C ASN A 255 -3.62 -24.14 20.34
N LYS A 256 -3.73 -24.19 21.68
CA LYS A 256 -4.21 -25.35 22.44
C LYS A 256 -5.71 -25.25 22.76
N GLY A 257 -6.38 -24.18 22.34
CA GLY A 257 -7.80 -23.93 22.63
C GLY A 257 -8.05 -23.30 24.01
N ASN A 258 -7.00 -22.98 24.77
CA ASN A 258 -7.14 -22.39 26.10
C ASN A 258 -7.32 -20.87 25.99
N TYR A 259 -8.23 -20.30 26.80
CA TYR A 259 -8.37 -18.86 26.89
C TYR A 259 -7.09 -18.21 27.44
N VAL A 260 -6.52 -17.30 26.67
CA VAL A 260 -5.51 -16.33 27.13
C VAL A 260 -6.23 -15.11 27.69
N VAL A 261 -7.33 -14.71 27.05
CA VAL A 261 -8.24 -13.67 27.51
C VAL A 261 -9.64 -14.27 27.52
N ASN A 262 -10.23 -14.40 28.71
CA ASN A 262 -11.61 -14.87 28.84
C ASN A 262 -12.58 -13.91 28.12
N PRO A 263 -13.62 -14.41 27.42
CA PRO A 263 -14.62 -13.58 26.78
C PRO A 263 -15.31 -12.63 27.77
N LYS A 264 -14.97 -11.34 27.71
CA LYS A 264 -15.55 -10.31 28.61
C LYS A 264 -15.68 -8.93 27.97
N TYR A 265 -15.04 -8.70 26.83
CA TYR A 265 -15.03 -7.40 26.15
C TYR A 265 -16.13 -7.29 25.10
N ASP A 266 -16.72 -6.10 24.93
CA ASP A 266 -17.73 -5.85 23.89
C ASP A 266 -17.13 -5.89 22.48
N HIS A 267 -15.88 -5.41 22.35
CA HIS A 267 -15.05 -5.54 21.16
C HIS A 267 -13.60 -5.79 21.56
N LEU A 268 -12.86 -6.44 20.68
CA LEU A 268 -11.44 -6.74 20.83
C LEU A 268 -10.79 -6.75 19.45
N ASN A 269 -9.78 -5.92 19.26
CA ASN A 269 -8.98 -5.91 18.04
C ASN A 269 -7.86 -6.97 18.12
N ASN A 270 -7.23 -7.27 16.99
CA ASN A 270 -6.03 -8.11 16.97
C ASN A 270 -4.88 -7.39 17.69
N PHE A 271 -3.89 -8.17 18.14
CA PHE A 271 -2.64 -7.60 18.63
C PHE A 271 -1.89 -6.92 17.48
N SER A 272 -1.35 -5.74 17.76
CA SER A 272 -0.41 -5.03 16.91
C SER A 272 0.65 -4.41 17.82
N GLU A 273 1.93 -4.64 17.52
CA GLU A 273 3.05 -4.12 18.32
C GLU A 273 2.95 -4.46 19.82
N GLY A 274 2.38 -5.64 20.13
CA GLY A 274 2.27 -6.16 21.50
C GLY A 274 1.04 -5.73 22.28
N LEU A 275 0.22 -4.80 21.76
CA LEU A 275 -1.02 -4.34 22.39
C LEU A 275 -2.24 -4.62 21.52
N ALA A 276 -3.40 -4.82 22.15
CA ALA A 276 -4.68 -4.96 21.49
C ALA A 276 -5.70 -3.98 22.08
N ALA A 277 -6.39 -3.22 21.21
CA ALA A 277 -7.47 -2.37 21.63
C ALA A 277 -8.68 -3.21 22.05
N PHE A 278 -9.29 -2.90 23.19
CA PHE A 278 -10.51 -3.54 23.67
C PHE A 278 -11.56 -2.50 24.02
N ARG A 279 -12.84 -2.88 23.99
CA ARG A 279 -13.96 -2.02 24.39
C ARG A 279 -14.77 -2.63 25.52
N ILE A 280 -15.12 -1.81 26.50
CA ILE A 280 -16.15 -2.10 27.50
C ILE A 280 -17.18 -0.97 27.46
N GLY A 281 -18.45 -1.32 27.25
CA GLY A 281 -19.50 -0.34 26.96
C GLY A 281 -19.14 0.45 25.70
N THR A 282 -18.95 1.75 25.86
CA THR A 282 -18.58 2.69 24.79
C THR A 282 -17.10 3.08 24.79
N SER A 283 -16.33 2.70 25.82
CA SER A 283 -14.96 3.18 26.02
C SER A 283 -13.92 2.14 25.60
N TRP A 284 -12.91 2.59 24.88
CA TRP A 284 -11.78 1.81 24.39
C TRP A 284 -10.54 2.01 25.25
N GLY A 285 -9.82 0.92 25.51
CA GLY A 285 -8.51 0.89 26.15
C GLY A 285 -7.63 -0.16 25.48
N PHE A 286 -6.49 -0.50 26.09
CA PHE A 286 -5.53 -1.45 25.52
C PHE A 286 -5.06 -2.49 26.54
N ILE A 287 -4.92 -3.73 26.08
CA ILE A 287 -4.35 -4.84 26.85
C ILE A 287 -3.05 -5.35 26.20
N ASP A 288 -2.16 -5.91 27.00
CA ASP A 288 -1.01 -6.66 26.52
C ASP A 288 -1.35 -8.14 26.23
N ARG A 289 -0.36 -8.88 25.70
CA ARG A 289 -0.48 -10.32 25.42
C ARG A 289 -0.74 -11.18 26.66
N ASN A 290 -0.48 -10.67 27.86
CA ASN A 290 -0.75 -11.33 29.13
C ASN A 290 -2.13 -10.95 29.69
N ALA A 291 -3.00 -10.34 28.88
CA ALA A 291 -4.33 -9.88 29.26
C ALA A 291 -4.34 -8.76 30.33
N ARG A 292 -3.21 -8.11 30.59
CA ARG A 292 -3.13 -6.99 31.53
C ARG A 292 -3.60 -5.74 30.82
N VAL A 293 -4.48 -4.98 31.47
CA VAL A 293 -4.87 -3.65 30.98
C VAL A 293 -3.66 -2.74 31.14
N VAL A 294 -3.11 -2.26 30.01
CA VAL A 294 -1.97 -1.33 29.97
C VAL A 294 -2.48 0.10 29.93
N ILE A 295 -3.54 0.33 29.16
CA ILE A 295 -4.19 1.64 29.03
C ILE A 295 -5.66 1.46 29.36
N SER A 296 -6.12 2.15 30.40
CA SER A 296 -7.50 2.07 30.87
C SER A 296 -8.49 2.50 29.79
N PRO A 297 -9.71 1.95 29.77
CA PRO A 297 -10.68 2.30 28.74
C PRO A 297 -11.26 3.69 29.02
N GLU A 298 -10.87 4.68 28.21
CA GLU A 298 -11.31 6.07 28.33
C GLU A 298 -11.58 6.75 26.97
N PHE A 299 -11.23 6.09 25.86
CA PHE A 299 -11.37 6.67 24.52
C PHE A 299 -12.70 6.30 23.87
N GLN A 300 -13.26 7.21 23.07
CA GLN A 300 -14.48 6.95 22.30
C GLN A 300 -14.21 5.95 21.15
N LEU A 301 -13.03 6.04 20.54
CA LEU A 301 -12.53 5.11 19.51
C LEU A 301 -11.02 4.94 19.68
N ALA A 302 -10.50 3.78 19.29
CA ALA A 302 -9.09 3.48 19.27
C ALA A 302 -8.75 2.56 18.09
N ASN A 303 -7.76 2.97 17.29
CA ASN A 303 -7.17 2.13 16.26
C ASN A 303 -6.00 1.31 16.83
N ASN A 304 -5.50 0.34 16.05
CA ASN A 304 -4.35 -0.45 16.45
C ASN A 304 -3.07 0.39 16.48
N PHE A 305 -2.12 -0.02 17.32
CA PHE A 305 -0.76 0.53 17.29
C PHE A 305 -0.08 0.24 15.95
N SER A 306 0.58 1.25 15.41
CA SER A 306 1.44 1.17 14.24
C SER A 306 2.56 2.18 14.40
N GLU A 307 3.80 1.73 14.25
CA GLU A 307 5.01 2.48 14.49
C GLU A 307 5.12 3.11 15.88
N ASN A 308 4.65 2.36 16.88
CA ASN A 308 4.54 2.69 18.30
C ASN A 308 3.53 3.78 18.65
N LEU A 309 2.63 4.13 17.72
CA LEU A 309 1.56 5.10 17.93
C LEU A 309 0.19 4.50 17.60
N ALA A 310 -0.82 4.82 18.40
CA ALA A 310 -2.22 4.51 18.10
C ALA A 310 -3.03 5.80 18.01
N SER A 311 -3.84 5.94 16.95
CA SER A 311 -4.82 7.03 16.90
C SER A 311 -6.01 6.71 17.81
N VAL A 312 -6.36 7.68 18.66
CA VAL A 312 -7.47 7.57 19.60
C VAL A 312 -8.35 8.80 19.53
N LYS A 313 -9.65 8.61 19.73
CA LYS A 313 -10.65 9.68 19.69
C LYS A 313 -11.15 9.98 21.09
N ILE A 314 -11.09 11.25 21.49
CA ILE A 314 -11.64 11.75 22.75
C ILE A 314 -12.38 13.07 22.46
N ASN A 315 -13.57 13.24 23.04
CA ASN A 315 -14.41 14.43 22.82
C ASN A 315 -14.65 14.78 21.34
N GLY A 316 -14.78 13.79 20.47
CA GLY A 316 -15.05 14.00 19.05
C GLY A 316 -13.83 14.29 18.19
N ILE A 317 -12.63 14.41 18.77
CA ILE A 317 -11.39 14.76 18.07
C ILE A 317 -10.31 13.69 18.29
N TRP A 318 -9.48 13.48 17.26
CA TRP A 318 -8.42 12.49 17.25
C TRP A 318 -7.07 13.07 17.64
N GLY A 319 -6.30 12.26 18.39
CA GLY A 319 -4.88 12.44 18.67
C GLY A 319 -4.16 11.09 18.60
N TYR A 320 -2.88 11.08 19.00
CA TYR A 320 -2.06 9.87 18.98
C TYR A 320 -1.39 9.64 20.33
N ILE A 321 -1.49 8.42 20.82
CA ILE A 321 -0.87 7.99 22.07
C ILE A 321 0.28 7.02 21.81
N GLY A 322 1.28 7.05 22.70
CA GLY A 322 2.33 6.04 22.77
C GLY A 322 1.83 4.77 23.47
N THR A 323 2.68 3.74 23.50
CA THR A 323 2.37 2.45 24.13
C THR A 323 2.19 2.54 25.66
N ASP A 324 2.61 3.63 26.28
CA ASP A 324 2.38 3.94 27.70
C ASP A 324 1.04 4.67 27.95
N GLY A 325 0.26 4.93 26.90
CA GLY A 325 -1.02 5.63 26.96
C GLY A 325 -0.94 7.15 26.97
N ARG A 326 0.26 7.74 26.99
CA ARG A 326 0.41 9.20 26.97
C ARG A 326 0.25 9.73 25.55
N PHE A 327 -0.39 10.89 25.43
CA PHE A 327 -0.45 11.60 24.15
C PHE A 327 0.95 12.02 23.71
N VAL A 328 1.36 11.52 22.55
CA VAL A 328 2.51 12.02 21.80
C VAL A 328 2.06 13.18 20.92
N ILE A 329 0.85 13.10 20.36
CA ILE A 329 0.21 14.18 19.62
C ILE A 329 -1.16 14.43 20.25
N ASN A 330 -1.33 15.60 20.86
CA ASN A 330 -2.59 15.96 21.51
C ASN A 330 -3.77 15.95 20.52
N PRO A 331 -4.99 15.61 20.98
CA PRO A 331 -6.17 15.59 20.12
C PRO A 331 -6.42 16.94 19.45
N ARG A 332 -6.42 16.95 18.11
CA ARG A 332 -6.64 18.16 17.31
C ARG A 332 -7.10 17.89 15.87
N PHE A 333 -7.33 16.64 15.50
CA PHE A 333 -7.72 16.26 14.14
C PHE A 333 -9.15 15.74 14.10
N GLU A 334 -9.86 15.99 13.00
CA GLU A 334 -11.21 15.44 12.79
C GLU A 334 -11.18 13.97 12.36
N GLU A 335 -10.06 13.57 11.72
CA GLU A 335 -9.75 12.22 11.24
C GLU A 335 -8.29 11.86 11.55
N ALA A 336 -7.99 10.57 11.72
CA ALA A 336 -6.63 10.10 11.99
C ALA A 336 -6.44 8.63 11.63
N ASN A 337 -5.70 8.37 10.55
CA ASN A 337 -5.28 7.03 10.17
C ASN A 337 -4.04 6.57 10.96
N SER A 338 -3.74 5.27 10.94
CA SER A 338 -2.52 4.75 11.54
C SER A 338 -1.27 5.28 10.84
N PHE A 339 -0.18 5.47 11.58
CA PHE A 339 1.13 5.79 11.01
C PHE A 339 1.62 4.65 10.12
N ARG A 340 2.19 5.00 8.97
CA ARG A 340 2.85 4.07 8.06
C ARG A 340 3.99 4.76 7.31
N GLN A 341 5.14 4.11 7.30
CA GLN A 341 6.40 4.57 6.73
C GLN A 341 6.83 5.97 7.24
N GLY A 342 6.43 6.32 8.47
CA GLY A 342 6.76 7.59 9.11
C GLY A 342 5.69 8.69 9.06
N LEU A 343 4.65 8.56 8.21
CA LEU A 343 3.56 9.55 8.11
C LEU A 343 2.20 8.97 8.48
N ALA A 344 1.27 9.82 8.89
CA ALA A 344 -0.14 9.49 9.05
C ALA A 344 -1.03 10.50 8.31
N ALA A 345 -2.06 9.99 7.62
CA ALA A 345 -3.08 10.84 7.04
C ALA A 345 -4.06 11.30 8.12
N VAL A 346 -4.30 12.62 8.18
CA VAL A 346 -5.23 13.27 9.14
C VAL A 346 -6.41 13.96 8.43
N SER A 347 -6.47 13.81 7.12
CA SER A 347 -7.57 14.13 6.23
C SER A 347 -7.32 13.40 4.89
N ASN A 348 -8.20 13.59 3.90
CA ASN A 348 -7.98 13.07 2.55
C ASN A 348 -6.74 13.65 1.85
N ASP A 349 -6.26 14.83 2.26
CA ASP A 349 -5.23 15.58 1.54
C ASP A 349 -4.09 16.09 2.45
N SER A 350 -3.95 15.56 3.67
CA SER A 350 -2.94 16.05 4.61
C SER A 350 -2.26 14.94 5.40
N TYR A 351 -0.94 15.09 5.53
CA TYR A 351 -0.08 14.16 6.21
C TYR A 351 0.70 14.86 7.32
N ILE A 352 0.85 14.15 8.43
CA ILE A 352 1.68 14.57 9.55
C ILE A 352 2.81 13.57 9.80
N ASP A 353 3.91 14.05 10.38
CA ASP A 353 4.95 13.21 10.95
C ASP A 353 4.59 12.74 12.38
N LYS A 354 5.49 11.96 13.00
CA LYS A 354 5.34 11.43 14.36
C LYS A 354 5.38 12.48 15.47
N THR A 355 5.82 13.70 15.17
CA THR A 355 5.74 14.85 16.10
C THR A 355 4.39 15.56 15.98
N GLY A 356 3.61 15.21 14.95
CA GLY A 356 2.33 15.80 14.60
C GLY A 356 2.45 17.01 13.68
N GLN A 357 3.66 17.40 13.27
CA GLN A 357 3.84 18.50 12.31
C GLN A 357 3.30 18.09 10.94
N TYR A 358 2.63 19.02 10.25
CA TYR A 358 2.24 18.79 8.87
C TYR A 358 3.50 18.67 8.02
N ILE A 359 3.56 17.58 7.26
CA ILE A 359 4.56 17.34 6.21
C ILE A 359 3.96 17.69 4.85
N TRP A 360 2.63 17.59 4.75
CA TRP A 360 1.89 18.02 3.58
C TRP A 360 0.49 18.47 3.96
N SER A 361 0.05 19.56 3.34
CA SER A 361 -1.34 20.02 3.31
C SER A 361 -1.64 20.82 2.03
N PRO A 362 -2.91 21.00 1.65
CA PRO A 362 -3.27 21.85 0.51
C PRO A 362 -2.79 23.30 0.66
N ALA A 363 -2.73 23.81 1.90
CA ALA A 363 -2.20 25.14 2.18
C ALA A 363 -0.70 25.24 1.88
N GLU A 364 0.08 24.25 2.33
CA GLU A 364 1.52 24.16 2.03
C GLU A 364 1.79 23.99 0.53
N TYR A 365 0.97 23.20 -0.17
CA TYR A 365 1.05 23.09 -1.62
C TYR A 365 0.85 24.46 -2.29
N ALA A 366 -0.22 25.18 -1.92
CA ALA A 366 -0.49 26.51 -2.47
C ALA A 366 0.64 27.50 -2.22
N GLU A 367 1.31 27.44 -1.07
CA GLU A 367 2.48 28.26 -0.76
C GLU A 367 3.71 27.88 -1.59
N LYS A 368 4.01 26.58 -1.72
CA LYS A 368 5.12 26.07 -2.56
C LYS A 368 4.91 26.46 -4.02
N SER A 369 3.70 26.29 -4.55
CA SER A 369 3.36 26.75 -5.90
C SER A 369 3.56 28.25 -6.04
N ARG A 370 3.05 29.07 -5.11
CA ARG A 370 3.25 30.54 -5.13
C ARG A 370 4.72 30.95 -5.05
N ALA A 371 5.53 30.24 -4.29
CA ALA A 371 6.97 30.50 -4.17
C ALA A 371 7.71 30.18 -5.48
N GLN A 372 7.40 29.04 -6.11
CA GLN A 372 7.96 28.67 -7.41
C GLN A 372 7.59 29.70 -8.49
N LEU A 373 6.31 30.11 -8.53
CA LEU A 373 5.83 31.16 -9.42
C LEU A 373 6.63 32.47 -9.28
N ARG A 374 6.98 32.88 -8.06
CA ARG A 374 7.82 34.06 -7.81
C ARG A 374 9.23 33.91 -8.38
N ILE A 375 9.83 32.73 -8.28
CA ILE A 375 11.19 32.46 -8.78
C ILE A 375 11.21 32.54 -10.31
N ASP A 376 10.28 31.89 -11.00
CA ASP A 376 10.22 31.90 -12.46
C ASP A 376 9.89 33.31 -12.98
N SER A 377 9.03 34.05 -12.28
CA SER A 377 8.73 35.45 -12.57
C SER A 377 9.99 36.34 -12.54
N ASN A 378 10.90 36.12 -11.58
CA ASN A 378 12.16 36.84 -11.46
C ASN A 378 13.19 36.43 -12.53
N LYS A 379 13.21 35.15 -12.92
CA LYS A 379 14.09 34.65 -13.98
C LYS A 379 13.81 35.30 -15.34
N TYR A 380 12.55 35.63 -15.63
CA TYR A 380 12.12 36.25 -16.88
C TYR A 380 11.75 37.74 -16.77
N ASN A 381 11.95 38.39 -15.60
CA ASN A 381 11.50 39.76 -15.30
C ASN A 381 10.00 40.00 -15.58
N LEU A 382 9.18 38.97 -15.46
CA LEU A 382 7.74 39.01 -15.66
C LEU A 382 7.06 39.05 -14.30
N ARG A 383 6.14 39.97 -14.04
CA ARG A 383 5.34 40.01 -12.80
C ARG A 383 3.88 39.70 -13.12
N VAL A 384 3.19 38.96 -12.24
CA VAL A 384 1.73 38.81 -12.32
C VAL A 384 1.09 40.21 -12.25
N GLY A 385 0.21 40.53 -13.20
CA GLY A 385 -0.35 41.88 -13.38
C GLY A 385 0.50 42.85 -14.23
N GLN A 386 1.65 42.41 -14.76
CA GLN A 386 2.43 43.20 -15.72
C GLN A 386 1.83 43.06 -17.12
N ASN A 387 1.73 44.19 -17.82
CA ASN A 387 1.32 44.22 -19.22
C ASN A 387 2.51 43.85 -20.11
N ILE A 388 2.33 42.86 -20.99
CA ILE A 388 3.30 42.47 -22.01
C ILE A 388 2.73 42.87 -23.36
N CYS A 389 3.53 43.58 -24.17
CA CYS A 389 3.22 43.81 -25.57
C CYS A 389 4.25 43.11 -26.45
N VAL A 390 3.78 42.22 -27.34
CA VAL A 390 4.64 41.48 -28.28
C VAL A 390 4.33 41.95 -29.70
N ASN A 391 5.35 42.49 -30.37
CA ASN A 391 5.29 42.83 -31.79
C ASN A 391 5.87 41.66 -32.59
N GLN A 392 5.05 40.94 -33.35
CA GLN A 392 5.55 40.05 -34.40
C GLN A 392 5.12 40.58 -35.76
N TRP A 393 6.12 40.97 -36.55
CA TRP A 393 6.10 41.09 -38.02
C TRP A 393 4.89 41.83 -38.63
N GLY A 394 5.06 43.14 -38.85
CA GLY A 394 4.23 43.90 -39.77
C GLY A 394 2.86 44.33 -39.23
N SER A 395 2.83 45.50 -38.59
CA SER A 395 1.64 46.32 -38.29
C SER A 395 0.56 45.79 -37.33
N SER A 396 0.71 44.61 -36.71
CA SER A 396 -0.14 44.16 -35.59
C SER A 396 0.69 43.78 -34.37
N GLY A 397 0.21 44.20 -33.18
CA GLY A 397 0.82 43.90 -31.89
C GLY A 397 -0.24 43.41 -30.90
N PHE A 398 0.13 42.47 -30.04
CA PHE A 398 -0.73 41.95 -28.98
C PHE A 398 -0.32 42.57 -27.65
N CYS A 399 -1.27 43.10 -26.88
CA CYS A 399 -1.03 43.52 -25.51
C CYS A 399 -1.97 42.74 -24.57
N GLY A 400 -1.40 42.09 -23.56
CA GLY A 400 -2.15 41.33 -22.57
C GLY A 400 -1.50 41.41 -21.19
N SER A 401 -2.25 41.06 -20.17
CA SER A 401 -1.78 40.96 -18.79
C SER A 401 -1.56 39.50 -18.41
N ILE A 402 -0.48 39.22 -17.67
CA ILE A 402 -0.28 37.89 -17.08
C ILE A 402 -1.27 37.75 -15.92
N GLU A 403 -2.20 36.80 -16.03
CA GLU A 403 -3.15 36.50 -14.94
C GLU A 403 -2.66 35.37 -14.05
N ASN A 404 -2.06 34.34 -14.62
CA ASN A 404 -1.54 33.19 -13.89
C ASN A 404 -0.35 32.54 -14.62
N VAL A 405 0.47 31.81 -13.87
CA VAL A 405 1.50 30.92 -14.42
C VAL A 405 1.20 29.52 -13.87
N LEU A 406 1.17 28.53 -14.75
CA LEU A 406 0.87 27.12 -14.42
C LEU A 406 1.91 26.28 -15.18
N ASP A 407 2.72 25.50 -14.46
CA ASP A 407 3.68 24.53 -15.02
C ASP A 407 4.52 25.06 -16.19
N ASP A 408 5.40 26.03 -15.92
CA ASP A 408 6.26 26.72 -16.90
C ASP A 408 5.53 27.41 -18.09
N LYS A 409 4.19 27.47 -18.06
CA LYS A 409 3.35 28.12 -19.06
C LYS A 409 2.63 29.33 -18.45
N TYR A 410 2.71 30.45 -19.16
CA TYR A 410 2.04 31.69 -18.77
C TYR A 410 0.66 31.75 -19.41
N THR A 411 -0.39 31.94 -18.61
CA THR A 411 -1.70 32.32 -19.15
C THR A 411 -1.76 33.83 -19.31
N ILE A 412 -1.71 34.31 -20.55
CA ILE A 412 -1.86 35.72 -20.89
C ILE A 412 -3.32 35.96 -21.24
N LYS A 413 -3.98 36.84 -20.49
CA LYS A 413 -5.30 37.33 -20.89
C LYS A 413 -5.12 38.56 -21.74
N VAL A 414 -5.52 38.45 -23.00
CA VAL A 414 -5.48 39.56 -23.94
C VAL A 414 -6.66 40.49 -23.63
N SER A 415 -6.38 41.63 -23.01
CA SER A 415 -7.39 42.64 -22.69
C SER A 415 -7.80 43.48 -23.91
N SER A 416 -6.93 43.57 -24.92
CA SER A 416 -7.22 44.26 -26.18
C SER A 416 -6.27 43.83 -27.30
N ILE A 417 -6.80 43.70 -28.52
CA ILE A 417 -6.01 43.57 -29.74
C ILE A 417 -6.15 44.89 -30.49
N ASN A 418 -5.07 45.65 -30.63
CA ASN A 418 -5.06 46.85 -31.47
C ASN A 418 -4.44 46.51 -32.82
N CYS A 419 -5.29 46.31 -33.82
CA CYS A 419 -4.88 46.27 -35.23
C CYS A 419 -5.01 47.67 -35.82
N SER A 420 -3.91 48.40 -35.99
CA SER A 420 -3.89 49.66 -36.74
C SER A 420 -3.12 49.47 -38.06
N GLY A 421 -3.81 48.89 -39.03
CA GLY A 421 -3.32 48.74 -40.41
C GLY A 421 -4.47 48.83 -41.43
N PRO A 422 -4.26 49.45 -42.61
CA PRO A 422 -5.33 49.80 -43.55
C PRO A 422 -5.99 48.60 -44.29
N LYS A 423 -5.76 47.35 -43.85
CA LYS A 423 -6.34 46.15 -44.47
C LYS A 423 -6.65 45.05 -43.44
N CYS A 424 -7.76 45.17 -42.71
CA CYS A 424 -8.39 44.03 -42.02
C CYS A 424 -9.88 44.30 -41.76
N PRO A 425 -10.83 43.72 -42.54
CA PRO A 425 -12.20 43.58 -42.12
C PRO A 425 -12.36 42.22 -41.38
N GLY A 426 -12.85 42.25 -40.14
CA GLY A 426 -13.32 41.05 -39.44
C GLY A 426 -12.56 40.72 -38.15
N ALA A 427 -13.32 40.51 -37.08
CA ALA A 427 -12.85 40.09 -35.77
C ALA A 427 -12.12 38.74 -35.83
N CYS A 428 -10.87 38.69 -35.39
CA CYS A 428 -10.21 37.43 -35.07
C CYS A 428 -10.51 37.08 -33.61
N ALA A 429 -11.53 36.25 -33.40
CA ALA A 429 -11.66 35.47 -32.17
C ALA A 429 -10.75 34.24 -32.29
N GLY A 430 -9.69 34.19 -31.50
CA GLY A 430 -8.82 33.03 -31.39
C GLY A 430 -8.17 33.01 -30.01
N ASN A 431 -8.35 31.91 -29.28
CA ASN A 431 -7.53 31.61 -28.11
C ASN A 431 -6.15 31.19 -28.61
N LEU A 432 -5.11 31.92 -28.23
CA LEU A 432 -3.73 31.44 -28.35
C LEU A 432 -3.34 30.77 -27.03
N ILE A 433 -2.84 29.53 -27.13
CA ILE A 433 -2.33 28.67 -26.05
C ILE A 433 -0.85 28.98 -25.82
#